data_AF-A0A971GN33-F1
#
_entry.id   AF-A0A971GN33-F1
#
_cell.length_a   1.000
_cell.length_b   1.000
_cell.length_c   1.000
_cell.angle_alpha   90.00
_cell.angle_beta   90.00
_cell.angle_gamma   90.00
#
_symmetry.space_group_name_H-M   'P 1'
#
loop_
_entity.id
_entity.type
_entity.pdbx_description
1 polymer ?
#
loop_
_entity_poly.entity_id
_entity_poly.type
_entity_poly.pdbx_seq_one_letter_code
_entity_poly.pdbx_strand_id
1 'polypeptide(L)'
;VYDITIDPANLEKNDSLQLKVFAGIKTMSRPKSGSVESFDIGFDIAGTVIPFDKKTRLLNPEITLKAGSPYGKMTGLQIFNEMMNVEQLTKYCGKFDFLQKDVNWKNGYVYVHYKDNIATLKDGKIGNDDYAMTFGGKVNVATMNLDLATDMTLAKKHTDTVKSRTSKLADKAITGKTRDYLKAEEVADAAVKPMLNDKSEIFIKYSVKGNASKPDVKMVHPKLGSLTDVVKSLAKDAAGKVVDKAADAAKDKAKEEAAEKTDKAKDAASKKLKKLF
;
A
#
# COMPACT_ATOMS: atom_id res chain seq x y z
N VAL A 1 38.09 18.28 -14.15
CA VAL A 1 37.60 18.93 -15.39
C VAL A 1 37.51 17.82 -16.42
N TYR A 2 36.30 17.38 -16.76
CA TYR A 2 36.10 16.44 -17.86
C TYR A 2 35.87 17.28 -19.12
N ASP A 3 36.70 17.08 -20.13
CA ASP A 3 36.59 17.79 -21.41
C ASP A 3 35.31 17.32 -22.13
N ILE A 4 34.46 18.27 -22.51
CA ILE A 4 33.18 18.01 -23.18
C ILE A 4 33.37 18.38 -24.65
N THR A 5 33.74 17.39 -25.46
CA THR A 5 33.89 17.58 -26.91
C THR A 5 32.59 17.15 -27.61
N ILE A 6 31.77 18.12 -28.03
CA ILE A 6 30.62 17.87 -28.91
C ILE A 6 30.95 18.40 -30.29
N ASP A 7 31.04 17.51 -31.28
CA ASP A 7 31.26 17.89 -32.68
C ASP A 7 29.92 17.81 -33.45
N PRO A 8 29.27 18.94 -33.76
CA PRO A 8 28.02 18.95 -34.51
C PRO A 8 28.15 18.41 -35.94
N ALA A 9 29.36 18.33 -36.51
CA ALA A 9 29.61 17.74 -37.83
C ALA A 9 29.76 16.21 -37.78
N ASN A 10 30.01 15.64 -36.59
CA ASN A 10 30.28 14.20 -36.39
C ASN A 10 29.51 13.62 -35.17
N LEU A 11 28.24 14.02 -35.03
CA LEU A 11 27.32 13.56 -33.97
C LEU A 11 27.08 12.04 -33.97
N GLU A 12 27.37 11.33 -35.05
CA GLU A 12 27.26 9.86 -35.05
C GLU A 12 28.32 9.17 -34.19
N LYS A 13 29.48 9.82 -33.96
CA LYS A 13 30.61 9.25 -33.24
C LYS A 13 30.86 9.86 -31.85
N ASN A 14 30.50 11.14 -31.64
CA ASN A 14 30.81 11.90 -30.42
C ASN A 14 29.60 12.73 -29.90
N ASP A 15 28.52 12.08 -29.49
CA ASP A 15 27.29 12.77 -29.05
C ASP A 15 26.79 12.40 -27.65
N SER A 16 27.64 11.75 -26.85
CA SER A 16 27.28 11.34 -25.50
C SER A 16 28.23 11.93 -24.46
N LEU A 17 27.65 12.43 -23.38
CA LEU A 17 28.35 12.99 -22.24
C LEU A 17 28.11 12.13 -21.01
N GLN A 18 29.18 11.64 -20.40
CA GLN A 18 29.09 10.93 -19.13
C GLN A 18 29.07 11.95 -17.97
N LEU A 19 28.04 11.86 -17.13
CA LEU A 19 27.88 12.67 -15.94
C LEU A 19 28.09 11.80 -14.70
N LYS A 20 28.98 12.22 -13.80
CA LYS A 20 29.06 11.70 -12.43
C LYS A 20 29.12 12.86 -11.46
N VAL A 21 28.06 13.06 -10.68
CA VAL A 21 27.92 14.15 -9.73
C VAL A 21 27.59 13.59 -8.36
N PHE A 22 28.36 13.99 -7.36
CA PHE A 22 28.05 13.78 -5.95
C PHE A 22 27.92 15.14 -5.28
N ALA A 23 26.74 15.47 -4.76
CA ALA A 23 26.47 16.78 -4.17
C ALA A 23 25.44 16.68 -3.04
N GLY A 24 25.50 17.60 -2.07
CA GLY A 24 24.47 17.75 -1.04
C GLY A 24 23.78 19.11 -1.16
N ILE A 25 22.46 19.15 -1.02
CA ILE A 25 21.70 20.41 -1.02
C ILE A 25 20.81 20.45 0.21
N LYS A 26 20.91 21.56 0.95
CA LYS A 26 20.14 21.81 2.17
C LYS A 26 19.39 23.14 2.08
N THR A 27 18.16 23.12 2.54
CA THR A 27 17.31 24.31 2.63
C THR A 27 17.75 25.20 3.78
N MET A 28 18.06 26.47 3.50
CA MET A 28 18.37 27.48 4.52
C MET A 28 17.13 28.30 4.95
N SER A 29 16.04 28.29 4.17
CA SER A 29 14.77 28.98 4.45
C SER A 29 13.58 28.36 3.67
N ARG A 30 12.34 28.51 4.17
CA ARG A 30 11.13 27.82 3.63
C ARG A 30 10.89 28.17 2.15
N PRO A 31 10.81 27.19 1.23
CA PRO A 31 10.57 27.44 -0.20
C PRO A 31 9.20 28.07 -0.45
N LYS A 32 9.11 28.97 -1.44
CA LYS A 32 7.83 29.59 -1.86
C LYS A 32 6.85 28.62 -2.54
N SER A 33 7.30 27.46 -3.00
CA SER A 33 6.53 26.57 -3.89
C SER A 33 5.43 25.75 -3.21
N GLY A 34 5.27 25.83 -1.88
CA GLY A 34 4.24 25.13 -1.10
C GLY A 34 4.30 23.60 -1.09
N SER A 35 5.02 23.00 -2.04
CA SER A 35 5.08 21.55 -2.29
C SER A 35 6.06 20.82 -1.37
N VAL A 36 7.02 21.56 -0.79
CA VAL A 36 8.03 21.10 0.18
C VAL A 36 8.30 22.24 1.16
N GLU A 37 8.40 21.93 2.46
CA GLU A 37 8.70 22.92 3.50
C GLU A 37 10.19 23.07 3.78
N SER A 38 10.92 21.96 3.79
CA SER A 38 12.38 21.92 3.92
C SER A 38 12.93 20.60 3.38
N PHE A 39 14.19 20.61 2.96
CA PHE A 39 14.90 19.43 2.53
C PHE A 39 16.40 19.50 2.85
N ASP A 40 17.00 18.35 3.13
CA ASP A 40 18.43 18.11 3.23
C ASP A 40 18.70 16.79 2.52
N ILE A 41 19.30 16.84 1.33
CA ILE A 41 19.39 15.68 0.44
C ILE A 41 20.80 15.59 -0.12
N GLY A 42 21.45 14.44 0.09
CA GLY A 42 22.59 14.03 -0.70
C GLY A 42 22.10 13.43 -2.02
N PHE A 43 22.74 13.74 -3.13
CA PHE A 43 22.49 13.18 -4.44
C PHE A 43 23.77 12.57 -5.02
N ASP A 44 23.64 11.37 -5.56
CA ASP A 44 24.64 10.66 -6.34
C ASP A 44 24.04 10.38 -7.71
N ILE A 45 24.46 11.12 -8.72
CA ILE A 45 23.91 11.06 -10.07
C ILE A 45 24.98 10.53 -11.00
N ALA A 46 24.72 9.40 -11.62
CA ALA A 46 25.54 8.85 -12.68
C ALA A 46 24.70 8.64 -13.94
N GLY A 47 25.19 9.01 -15.11
CA GLY A 47 24.44 8.78 -16.33
C GLY A 47 25.03 9.37 -17.60
N THR A 48 24.21 9.41 -18.63
CA THR A 48 24.58 9.83 -19.98
C THR A 48 23.63 10.90 -20.49
N VAL A 49 24.17 11.93 -21.11
CA VAL A 49 23.42 13.02 -21.76
C VAL A 49 23.75 13.00 -23.25
N ILE A 50 22.71 13.00 -24.09
CA ILE A 50 22.80 13.18 -25.54
C ILE A 50 22.17 14.54 -25.84
N PRO A 51 22.94 15.61 -26.14
CA PRO A 51 22.40 16.97 -26.20
C PRO A 51 21.52 17.27 -27.43
N PHE A 52 21.83 16.65 -28.57
CA PHE A 52 21.20 16.92 -29.86
C PHE A 52 20.44 15.69 -30.35
N ASP A 53 19.26 15.90 -30.92
CA ASP A 53 18.57 14.84 -31.64
C ASP A 53 19.35 14.51 -32.93
N LYS A 54 19.82 13.27 -33.05
CA LYS A 54 20.69 12.85 -34.17
C LYS A 54 20.05 13.05 -35.55
N LYS A 55 18.71 12.98 -35.64
CA LYS A 55 17.99 13.06 -36.93
C LYS A 55 17.76 14.50 -37.36
N THR A 56 17.34 15.35 -36.42
CA THR A 56 16.95 16.74 -36.69
C THR A 56 18.09 17.73 -36.49
N ARG A 57 19.15 17.33 -35.77
CA ARG A 57 20.28 18.18 -35.34
C ARG A 57 19.87 19.38 -34.48
N LEU A 58 18.65 19.37 -33.96
CA LEU A 58 18.14 20.39 -33.06
C LEU A 58 18.49 20.03 -31.62
N LEU A 59 18.57 21.06 -30.77
CA LEU A 59 18.78 20.92 -29.33
C LEU A 59 17.53 20.27 -28.71
N ASN A 60 17.58 18.95 -28.52
CA ASN A 60 16.57 18.18 -27.84
C ASN A 60 17.26 17.10 -26.99
N PRO A 61 17.62 17.44 -25.74
CA PRO A 61 18.47 16.58 -24.94
C PRO A 61 17.72 15.32 -24.50
N GLU A 62 18.35 14.17 -24.72
CA GLU A 62 17.96 12.88 -24.15
C GLU A 62 18.92 12.53 -23.01
N ILE A 63 18.37 12.22 -21.83
CA ILE A 63 19.15 12.05 -20.62
C ILE A 63 18.76 10.72 -19.97
N THR A 64 19.75 9.90 -19.64
CA THR A 64 19.55 8.67 -18.86
C THR A 64 20.40 8.73 -17.60
N LEU A 65 19.77 8.74 -16.43
CA LEU A 65 20.44 8.87 -15.14
C LEU A 65 20.03 7.73 -14.21
N LYS A 66 20.98 7.27 -13.41
CA LYS A 66 20.72 6.69 -12.10
C LYS A 66 20.93 7.81 -11.08
N ALA A 67 19.84 8.26 -10.46
CA ALA A 67 19.88 9.22 -9.38
C ALA A 67 19.70 8.48 -8.06
N GLY A 68 20.76 8.42 -7.27
CA GLY A 68 20.78 7.98 -5.90
C GLY A 68 20.65 9.16 -4.94
N SER A 69 20.11 8.88 -3.77
CA SER A 69 20.18 9.76 -2.61
C SER A 69 20.60 8.92 -1.41
N PRO A 70 21.91 8.89 -1.06
CA PRO A 70 22.42 8.04 0.02
C PRO A 70 21.73 8.34 1.35
N TYR A 71 21.31 9.59 1.54
CA TYR A 71 20.43 10.01 2.62
C TYR A 71 19.60 11.19 2.15
N GLY A 72 18.43 11.35 2.75
CA GLY A 72 17.72 12.60 2.68
C GLY A 72 16.63 12.72 3.73
N LYS A 73 16.32 13.97 4.04
CA LYS A 73 15.24 14.39 4.90
C LYS A 73 14.42 15.43 4.14
N MET A 74 13.11 15.26 4.11
CA MET A 74 12.20 16.22 3.49
C MET A 74 10.95 16.38 4.33
N THR A 75 10.55 17.62 4.60
CA THR A 75 9.34 17.93 5.35
C THR A 75 8.26 18.49 4.44
N GLY A 76 7.02 18.05 4.65
CA GLY A 76 5.85 18.68 4.04
C GLY A 76 5.69 18.39 2.54
N LEU A 77 6.15 17.22 2.09
CA LEU A 77 5.93 16.80 0.70
C LEU A 77 4.43 16.56 0.47
N GLN A 78 3.81 17.38 -0.39
CA GLN A 78 2.36 17.36 -0.65
C GLN A 78 1.86 15.95 -1.00
N ILE A 79 2.61 15.18 -1.81
CA ILE A 79 2.24 13.80 -2.18
C ILE A 79 2.16 12.88 -0.95
N PHE A 80 3.10 12.97 -0.01
CA PHE A 80 3.05 12.19 1.23
C PHE A 80 1.91 12.63 2.13
N ASN A 81 1.65 13.93 2.20
CA ASN A 81 0.51 14.47 2.93
C ASN A 81 -0.81 13.88 2.41
N GLU A 82 -1.00 13.84 1.08
CA GLU A 82 -2.20 13.25 0.49
C GLU A 82 -2.27 11.72 0.68
N MET A 83 -1.14 10.99 0.57
CA MET A 83 -1.09 9.55 0.86
C MET A 83 -1.53 9.22 2.31
N MET A 84 -1.14 10.05 3.28
CA MET A 84 -1.55 9.88 4.69
C MET A 84 -3.03 10.15 4.96
N ASN A 85 -3.66 10.98 4.13
CA ASN A 85 -5.02 11.47 4.34
C ASN A 85 -6.05 10.78 3.43
N VAL A 86 -5.70 9.64 2.81
CA VAL A 86 -6.68 8.88 2.02
C VAL A 86 -7.87 8.50 2.90
N GLU A 87 -9.05 8.99 2.51
CA GLU A 87 -10.28 8.92 3.29
C GLU A 87 -10.65 7.48 3.66
N GLN A 88 -10.44 6.55 2.74
CA GLN A 88 -10.70 5.12 2.95
C GLN A 88 -9.90 4.56 4.13
N LEU A 89 -8.60 4.86 4.22
CA LEU A 89 -7.75 4.39 5.33
C LEU A 89 -8.14 5.09 6.65
N THR A 90 -8.45 6.38 6.57
CA THR A 90 -8.90 7.16 7.74
C THR A 90 -10.19 6.60 8.35
N LYS A 91 -11.14 6.15 7.51
CA LYS A 91 -12.39 5.52 7.98
C LYS A 91 -12.17 4.15 8.64
N TYR A 92 -11.09 3.45 8.31
CA TYR A 92 -10.79 2.11 8.83
C TYR A 92 -9.97 2.12 10.11
N CYS A 93 -8.90 2.92 10.17
CA CYS A 93 -7.95 2.89 11.27
C CYS A 93 -7.59 4.27 11.83
N GLY A 94 -8.28 5.33 11.36
CA GLY A 94 -7.89 6.71 11.65
C GLY A 94 -6.66 7.14 10.86
N LYS A 95 -6.13 8.33 11.18
CA LYS A 95 -4.94 8.87 10.54
C LYS A 95 -3.69 8.06 10.89
N PHE A 96 -2.81 7.85 9.92
CA PHE A 96 -1.47 7.35 10.17
C PHE A 96 -0.60 8.48 10.71
N ASP A 97 -0.26 8.41 11.99
CA ASP A 97 0.64 9.32 12.68
C ASP A 97 2.11 8.90 12.58
N PHE A 98 2.38 7.67 12.17
CA PHE A 98 3.75 7.16 11.97
C PHE A 98 4.36 7.52 10.62
N LEU A 99 3.55 7.83 9.62
CA LEU A 99 4.05 8.51 8.43
C LEU A 99 4.30 9.95 8.90
N GLN A 100 5.54 10.22 9.32
CA GLN A 100 5.88 11.55 9.81
C GLN A 100 5.76 12.56 8.68
N LYS A 101 5.46 13.83 9.04
CA LYS A 101 5.59 14.97 8.10
C LYS A 101 6.99 15.04 7.48
N ASP A 102 7.97 14.48 8.19
CA ASP A 102 9.35 14.32 7.80
C ASP A 102 9.56 12.94 7.15
N VAL A 103 9.78 12.94 5.85
CA VAL A 103 10.25 11.78 5.09
C VAL A 103 11.77 11.73 5.26
N ASN A 104 12.23 10.82 6.10
CA ASN A 104 13.66 10.48 6.22
C ASN A 104 13.91 9.18 5.46
N TRP A 105 15.02 9.09 4.73
CA TRP A 105 15.41 7.85 4.07
C TRP A 105 16.91 7.61 4.14
N LYS A 106 17.25 6.32 4.03
CA LYS A 106 18.61 5.85 3.81
C LYS A 106 18.64 5.10 2.48
N ASN A 107 19.58 5.45 1.61
CA ASN A 107 19.81 4.81 0.31
C ASN A 107 18.57 4.80 -0.61
N GLY A 108 18.06 5.98 -0.96
CA GLY A 108 17.08 6.12 -2.03
C GLY A 108 17.75 6.03 -3.41
N TYR A 109 17.05 5.50 -4.41
CA TYR A 109 17.50 5.57 -5.79
C TYR A 109 16.34 5.51 -6.78
N VAL A 110 16.57 5.99 -8.00
CA VAL A 110 15.64 5.90 -9.12
C VAL A 110 16.42 5.97 -10.43
N TYR A 111 15.95 5.23 -11.44
CA TYR A 111 16.38 5.42 -12.82
C TYR A 111 15.47 6.43 -13.51
N VAL A 112 16.08 7.43 -14.13
CA VAL A 112 15.38 8.51 -14.84
C VAL A 112 15.79 8.47 -16.29
N HIS A 113 14.82 8.38 -17.19
CA HIS A 113 14.99 8.63 -18.61
C HIS A 113 14.21 9.89 -18.96
N TYR A 114 14.87 10.91 -19.49
CA TYR A 114 14.25 12.18 -19.86
C TYR A 114 14.36 12.42 -21.36
N LYS A 115 13.23 12.75 -21.97
CA LYS A 115 13.12 13.16 -23.37
C LYS A 115 11.81 13.93 -23.58
N ASP A 116 11.79 14.91 -24.47
CA ASP A 116 10.58 15.64 -24.88
C ASP A 116 9.77 16.20 -23.69
N ASN A 117 10.45 16.80 -22.71
CA ASN A 117 9.88 17.32 -21.45
C ASN A 117 9.25 16.25 -20.54
N ILE A 118 9.48 14.96 -20.77
CA ILE A 118 8.96 13.86 -19.95
C ILE A 118 10.13 13.16 -19.28
N ALA A 119 10.13 13.17 -17.94
CA ALA A 119 10.97 12.30 -17.13
C ALA A 119 10.21 11.02 -16.80
N THR A 120 10.68 9.89 -17.32
CA THR A 120 10.21 8.55 -16.99
C THR A 120 11.04 7.99 -15.83
N LEU A 121 10.37 7.64 -14.75
CA LEU A 121 10.95 7.09 -13.52
C LEU A 121 10.76 5.57 -13.50
N LYS A 122 11.84 4.84 -13.21
CA LYS A 122 11.86 3.37 -13.11
C LYS A 122 12.63 2.90 -11.88
N ASP A 123 12.17 1.80 -11.31
CA ASP A 123 12.74 1.13 -10.14
C ASP A 123 13.10 2.08 -9.00
N GLY A 124 12.28 3.12 -8.81
CA GLY A 124 12.42 4.06 -7.71
C GLY A 124 12.22 3.34 -6.39
N LYS A 125 13.13 3.56 -5.43
CA LYS A 125 13.03 3.03 -4.07
C LYS A 125 13.42 4.08 -3.06
N ILE A 126 12.65 4.15 -1.98
CA ILE A 126 12.89 5.00 -0.83
C ILE A 126 12.32 4.30 0.41
N GLY A 127 12.99 4.40 1.55
CA GLY A 127 12.50 3.76 2.76
C GLY A 127 13.34 4.10 3.99
N ASN A 128 12.80 3.69 5.13
CA ASN A 128 13.39 3.80 6.46
C ASN A 128 12.87 2.66 7.36
N ASP A 129 13.06 2.79 8.67
CA ASP A 129 12.66 1.77 9.65
C ASP A 129 11.13 1.68 9.87
N ASP A 130 10.35 2.59 9.27
CA ASP A 130 8.89 2.65 9.36
C ASP A 130 8.19 2.16 8.09
N TYR A 131 8.80 2.35 6.92
CA TYR A 131 8.24 1.89 5.65
C TYR A 131 9.29 1.67 4.57
N ALA A 132 8.94 0.83 3.60
CA ALA A 132 9.62 0.72 2.33
C ALA A 132 8.64 1.12 1.22
N MET A 133 9.10 1.92 0.27
CA MET A 133 8.30 2.39 -0.85
C MET A 133 9.06 2.18 -2.15
N THR A 134 8.37 1.64 -3.14
CA THR A 134 8.82 1.66 -4.53
C THR A 134 7.92 2.56 -5.35
N PHE A 135 8.49 3.18 -6.38
CA PHE A 135 7.75 4.10 -7.24
C PHE A 135 8.29 4.10 -8.66
N GLY A 136 7.41 4.45 -9.59
CA GLY A 136 7.72 4.65 -11.00
C GLY A 136 6.63 5.45 -11.69
N GLY A 137 6.84 5.78 -12.96
CA GLY A 137 5.85 6.53 -13.73
C GLY A 137 6.47 7.65 -14.55
N LYS A 138 5.71 8.71 -14.77
CA LYS A 138 6.12 9.84 -15.62
C LYS A 138 5.87 11.17 -14.92
N VAL A 139 6.76 12.12 -15.19
CA VAL A 139 6.62 13.52 -14.81
C VAL A 139 6.84 14.37 -16.05
N ASN A 140 5.87 15.20 -16.40
CA ASN A 140 6.08 16.24 -17.39
C ASN A 140 6.78 17.42 -16.70
N VAL A 141 8.06 17.65 -16.98
CA VAL A 141 8.87 18.64 -16.25
C VAL A 141 8.51 20.09 -16.60
N ALA A 142 7.85 20.32 -17.74
CA ALA A 142 7.42 21.67 -18.13
C ALA A 142 6.17 22.11 -17.34
N THR A 143 5.26 21.17 -17.08
CA THR A 143 3.99 21.44 -16.39
C THR A 143 4.00 20.99 -14.92
N MET A 144 4.97 20.17 -14.52
CA MET A 144 5.00 19.42 -13.26
C MET A 144 3.80 18.47 -13.07
N ASN A 145 3.19 18.03 -14.17
CA ASN A 145 2.14 17.01 -14.11
C ASN A 145 2.74 15.63 -13.83
N LEU A 146 2.12 14.91 -12.91
CA LEU A 146 2.51 13.62 -12.38
C LEU A 146 1.58 12.53 -12.92
N ASP A 147 2.17 11.37 -13.23
CA ASP A 147 1.47 10.10 -13.39
C ASP A 147 2.36 9.00 -12.79
N LEU A 148 2.24 8.82 -11.48
CA LEU A 148 3.08 7.91 -10.69
C LEU A 148 2.26 6.77 -10.11
N ALA A 149 2.91 5.62 -10.02
CA ALA A 149 2.44 4.47 -9.24
C ALA A 149 3.42 4.26 -8.09
N THR A 150 2.89 4.09 -6.88
CA THR A 150 3.70 3.80 -5.70
C THR A 150 3.17 2.57 -4.97
N ASP A 151 4.09 1.73 -4.51
CA ASP A 151 3.79 0.57 -3.67
C ASP A 151 4.51 0.81 -2.33
N MET A 152 3.75 0.80 -1.23
CA MET A 152 4.24 1.08 0.12
C MET A 152 3.99 -0.10 1.04
N THR A 153 5.02 -0.56 1.72
CA THR A 153 4.95 -1.56 2.78
C THR A 153 5.31 -0.90 4.11
N LEU A 154 4.49 -1.10 5.14
CA LEU A 154 4.73 -0.58 6.48
C LEU A 154 5.42 -1.62 7.36
N ALA A 155 6.31 -1.16 8.23
CA ALA A 155 6.94 -2.03 9.22
C ALA A 155 5.89 -2.69 10.12
N LYS A 156 6.14 -3.94 10.52
CA LYS A 156 5.20 -4.75 11.33
C LYS A 156 4.68 -4.05 12.59
N LYS A 157 5.52 -3.25 13.28
CA LYS A 157 5.13 -2.44 14.46
C LYS A 157 3.92 -1.52 14.20
N HIS A 158 3.77 -1.04 12.96
CA HIS A 158 2.64 -0.20 12.56
C HIS A 158 1.39 -1.03 12.26
N THR A 159 1.54 -2.29 11.84
CA THR A 159 0.42 -3.21 11.63
C THR A 159 -0.33 -3.48 12.92
N ASP A 160 0.38 -3.72 14.02
CA ASP A 160 -0.23 -3.94 15.34
C ASP A 160 -0.98 -2.69 15.84
N THR A 161 -0.40 -1.52 15.60
CA THR A 161 -1.03 -0.22 15.91
C THR A 161 -2.31 -0.02 15.12
N VAL A 162 -2.29 -0.33 13.83
CA VAL A 162 -3.46 -0.25 12.95
C VAL A 162 -4.55 -1.22 13.38
N LYS A 163 -4.21 -2.47 13.70
CA LYS A 163 -5.15 -3.46 14.23
C LYS A 163 -5.80 -2.98 15.53
N SER A 164 -5.02 -2.43 16.47
CA SER A 164 -5.54 -1.88 17.72
C SER A 164 -6.53 -0.73 17.50
N ARG A 165 -6.20 0.22 16.60
CA ARG A 165 -7.09 1.33 16.26
C ARG A 165 -8.37 0.87 15.57
N THR A 166 -8.22 -0.08 14.65
CA THR A 166 -9.36 -0.68 13.94
C THR A 166 -10.30 -1.38 14.92
N SER A 167 -9.77 -2.10 15.93
CA SER A 167 -10.59 -2.72 16.99
C SER A 167 -11.41 -1.68 17.76
N LYS A 168 -10.81 -0.54 18.15
CA LYS A 168 -11.54 0.55 18.83
C LYS A 168 -12.65 1.16 17.97
N LEU A 169 -12.47 1.23 16.65
CA LEU A 169 -13.50 1.71 15.73
C LEU A 169 -14.56 0.63 15.47
N ALA A 170 -14.17 -0.63 15.39
CA ALA A 170 -15.06 -1.77 15.25
C ALA A 170 -16.00 -1.89 16.46
N ASP A 171 -15.50 -1.73 17.68
CA ASP A 171 -16.32 -1.77 18.90
C ASP A 171 -17.49 -0.75 18.87
N LYS A 172 -17.24 0.43 18.28
CA LYS A 172 -18.28 1.45 18.05
C LYS A 172 -19.26 1.05 16.94
N ALA A 173 -18.80 0.31 15.94
CA ALA A 173 -19.62 -0.15 14.82
C ALA A 173 -20.48 -1.38 15.18
N ILE A 174 -20.04 -2.19 16.15
CA ILE A 174 -20.80 -3.34 16.66
C ILE A 174 -21.90 -2.83 17.61
N THR A 175 -23.14 -2.98 17.19
CA THR A 175 -24.32 -2.48 17.91
C THR A 175 -25.37 -3.57 18.11
N GLY A 176 -26.22 -3.39 19.13
CA GLY A 176 -27.34 -4.29 19.43
C GLY A 176 -26.91 -5.73 19.71
N LYS A 177 -27.73 -6.68 19.24
CA LYS A 177 -27.52 -8.14 19.40
C LYS A 177 -26.25 -8.67 18.73
N THR A 178 -25.62 -7.89 17.84
CA THR A 178 -24.37 -8.28 17.20
C THR A 178 -23.22 -8.44 18.20
N ARG A 179 -23.30 -7.75 19.34
CA ARG A 179 -22.31 -7.85 20.44
C ARG A 179 -22.26 -9.23 21.09
N ASP A 180 -23.36 -9.98 21.03
CA ASP A 180 -23.46 -11.29 21.67
C ASP A 180 -22.66 -12.38 20.91
N TYR A 181 -22.29 -12.11 19.65
CA TYR A 181 -21.70 -13.10 18.75
C TYR A 181 -20.43 -12.64 18.03
N LEU A 182 -20.02 -11.38 18.23
CA LEU A 182 -18.93 -10.78 17.47
C LEU A 182 -18.03 -9.93 18.38
N LYS A 183 -16.72 -10.23 18.38
CA LYS A 183 -15.74 -9.43 19.12
C LYS A 183 -15.10 -8.37 18.22
N ALA A 184 -14.75 -7.23 18.80
CA ALA A 184 -14.10 -6.13 18.09
C ALA A 184 -12.76 -6.56 17.47
N GLU A 185 -12.02 -7.45 18.14
CA GLU A 185 -10.77 -8.01 17.64
C GLU A 185 -10.97 -8.84 16.38
N GLU A 186 -12.04 -9.65 16.30
CA GLU A 186 -12.34 -10.49 15.13
C GLU A 186 -12.70 -9.62 13.92
N VAL A 187 -13.44 -8.53 14.14
CA VAL A 187 -13.74 -7.54 13.11
C VAL A 187 -12.48 -6.84 12.65
N ALA A 188 -11.61 -6.43 13.59
CA ALA A 188 -10.35 -5.78 13.26
C ALA A 188 -9.44 -6.70 12.44
N ASP A 189 -9.37 -7.97 12.79
CA ASP A 189 -8.62 -8.97 12.04
C ASP A 189 -9.14 -9.13 10.61
N ALA A 190 -10.46 -9.29 10.45
CA ALA A 190 -11.06 -9.39 9.13
C ALA A 190 -10.90 -8.11 8.30
N ALA A 191 -10.96 -6.94 8.94
CA ALA A 191 -10.83 -5.63 8.30
C ALA A 191 -9.39 -5.33 7.85
N VAL A 192 -8.40 -5.76 8.64
CA VAL A 192 -6.97 -5.52 8.33
C VAL A 192 -6.43 -6.55 7.35
N LYS A 193 -6.94 -7.78 7.36
CA LYS A 193 -6.48 -8.89 6.51
C LYS A 193 -6.29 -8.54 5.02
N PRO A 194 -7.18 -7.80 4.34
CA PRO A 194 -6.99 -7.42 2.94
C PRO A 194 -5.81 -6.48 2.71
N MET A 195 -5.33 -5.79 3.76
CA MET A 195 -4.17 -4.91 3.71
C MET A 195 -2.85 -5.65 3.90
N LEU A 196 -2.86 -6.90 4.35
CA LEU A 196 -1.64 -7.61 4.70
C LEU A 196 -1.04 -8.31 3.47
N ASN A 197 0.28 -8.19 3.32
CA ASN A 197 1.05 -9.04 2.41
C ASN A 197 1.36 -10.39 3.05
N ASP A 198 2.09 -11.25 2.33
CA ASP A 198 2.50 -12.59 2.79
C ASP A 198 3.37 -12.58 4.06
N LYS A 199 3.94 -11.43 4.42
CA LYS A 199 4.75 -11.22 5.64
C LYS A 199 3.94 -10.66 6.81
N SER A 200 2.62 -10.55 6.68
CA SER A 200 1.75 -9.89 7.66
C SER A 200 2.08 -8.41 7.88
N GLU A 201 2.58 -7.73 6.84
CA GLU A 201 2.84 -6.29 6.85
C GLU A 201 1.79 -5.58 6.01
N ILE A 202 1.36 -4.38 6.44
CA ILE A 202 0.44 -3.57 5.65
C ILE A 202 1.10 -3.15 4.34
N PHE A 203 0.42 -3.44 3.24
CA PHE A 203 0.82 -3.14 1.88
C PHE A 203 -0.25 -2.33 1.16
N ILE A 204 0.13 -1.16 0.67
CA ILE A 204 -0.78 -0.20 0.05
C ILE A 204 -0.19 0.26 -1.27
N LYS A 205 -1.01 0.27 -2.32
CA LYS A 205 -0.66 0.84 -3.61
C LYS A 205 -1.40 2.15 -3.81
N TYR A 206 -0.69 3.17 -4.30
CA TYR A 206 -1.29 4.45 -4.67
C TYR A 206 -1.04 4.76 -6.14
N SER A 207 -2.01 5.47 -6.74
CA SER A 207 -1.82 6.23 -7.96
C SER A 207 -1.75 7.71 -7.58
N VAL A 208 -0.74 8.40 -8.09
CA VAL A 208 -0.54 9.84 -7.89
C VAL A 208 -0.61 10.51 -9.24
N LYS A 209 -1.64 11.34 -9.44
CA LYS A 209 -1.87 12.09 -10.69
C LYS A 209 -1.95 13.58 -10.42
N GLY A 210 -2.18 14.37 -11.46
CA GLY A 210 -2.38 15.82 -11.33
C GLY A 210 -1.06 16.58 -11.22
N ASN A 211 -1.08 17.78 -10.66
CA ASN A 211 0.09 18.63 -10.59
C ASN A 211 0.89 18.38 -9.30
N ALA A 212 2.21 18.50 -9.32
CA ALA A 212 3.04 18.34 -8.12
C ALA A 212 2.65 19.27 -6.95
N SER A 213 2.11 20.46 -7.24
CA SER A 213 1.60 21.39 -6.22
C SER A 213 0.21 21.01 -5.66
N LYS A 214 -0.54 20.19 -6.39
CA LYS A 214 -1.88 19.72 -6.02
C LYS A 214 -2.09 18.29 -6.56
N PRO A 215 -1.40 17.29 -5.97
CA PRO A 215 -1.46 15.92 -6.44
C PRO A 215 -2.83 15.31 -6.10
N ASP A 216 -3.38 14.53 -7.01
CA ASP A 216 -4.54 13.67 -6.81
C ASP A 216 -4.04 12.26 -6.45
N VAL A 217 -4.06 11.94 -5.16
CA VAL A 217 -3.60 10.65 -4.64
C VAL A 217 -4.79 9.74 -4.39
N LYS A 218 -4.76 8.54 -4.97
CA LYS A 218 -5.79 7.51 -4.81
C LYS A 218 -5.16 6.21 -4.38
N MET A 219 -5.69 5.61 -3.31
CA MET A 219 -5.35 4.22 -2.98
C MET A 219 -6.00 3.29 -4.01
N VAL A 220 -5.19 2.52 -4.73
CA VAL A 220 -5.65 1.56 -5.74
C VAL A 220 -5.72 0.14 -5.20
N HIS A 221 -4.97 -0.16 -4.14
CA HIS A 221 -5.02 -1.41 -3.42
C HIS A 221 -4.60 -1.21 -1.96
N PRO A 222 -5.21 -1.89 -0.99
CA PRO A 222 -6.36 -2.79 -1.15
C PRO A 222 -7.67 -2.04 -1.35
N LYS A 223 -8.67 -2.72 -1.92
CA LYS A 223 -10.03 -2.19 -1.99
C LYS A 223 -10.74 -2.46 -0.67
N LEU A 224 -10.85 -1.44 0.17
CA LEU A 224 -11.52 -1.52 1.46
C LEU A 224 -12.99 -1.11 1.32
N GLY A 225 -13.89 -1.86 1.95
CA GLY A 225 -15.33 -1.59 2.03
C GLY A 225 -15.67 -0.54 3.09
N SER A 226 -16.69 -0.76 3.93
CA SER A 226 -16.82 -0.04 5.20
C SER A 226 -16.66 -0.99 6.38
N LEU A 227 -16.26 -0.49 7.56
CA LEU A 227 -16.24 -1.31 8.78
C LEU A 227 -17.63 -1.91 9.09
N THR A 228 -18.70 -1.16 8.80
CA THR A 228 -20.07 -1.64 8.95
C THR A 228 -20.37 -2.84 8.04
N ASP A 229 -19.84 -2.85 6.82
CA ASP A 229 -20.02 -3.99 5.90
C ASP A 229 -19.25 -5.23 6.37
N VAL A 230 -18.05 -5.03 6.93
CA VAL A 230 -17.28 -6.12 7.57
C VAL A 230 -18.03 -6.69 8.77
N VAL A 231 -18.60 -5.83 9.63
CA VAL A 231 -19.43 -6.28 10.76
C VAL A 231 -20.64 -7.08 10.27
N LYS A 232 -21.35 -6.59 9.24
CA LYS A 232 -22.51 -7.29 8.68
C LYS A 232 -22.14 -8.64 8.05
N SER A 233 -21.02 -8.73 7.34
CA SER A 233 -20.58 -9.99 6.74
C SER A 233 -20.27 -11.02 7.81
N LEU A 234 -19.49 -10.63 8.82
CA LEU A 234 -19.13 -11.55 9.90
C LEU A 234 -20.33 -11.95 10.77
N ALA A 235 -21.27 -11.03 11.01
CA ALA A 235 -22.50 -11.33 11.75
C ALA A 235 -23.37 -12.35 11.01
N LYS A 236 -23.46 -12.27 9.67
CA LYS A 236 -24.15 -13.28 8.86
C LYS A 236 -23.47 -14.64 8.95
N ASP A 237 -22.14 -14.68 8.86
CA ASP A 237 -21.37 -15.92 8.96
C ASP A 237 -21.50 -16.56 10.35
N ALA A 238 -21.51 -15.75 11.41
CA ALA A 238 -21.72 -16.21 12.78
C ALA A 238 -23.15 -16.75 12.99
N ALA A 239 -24.17 -16.04 12.49
CA ALA A 239 -25.56 -16.49 12.56
C ALA A 239 -25.79 -17.78 11.77
N GLY A 240 -25.20 -17.90 10.58
CA GLY A 240 -25.21 -19.13 9.77
C GLY A 240 -24.62 -20.30 10.53
N LYS A 241 -23.44 -20.12 11.16
CA LYS A 241 -22.81 -21.15 11.98
C LYS A 241 -23.62 -21.58 13.21
N VAL A 242 -24.39 -20.67 13.81
CA VAL A 242 -25.30 -21.01 14.93
C VAL A 242 -26.50 -21.82 14.42
N VAL A 243 -27.08 -21.43 13.28
CA VAL A 243 -28.16 -22.17 12.64
C VAL A 243 -27.68 -23.56 12.19
N ASP A 244 -26.50 -23.67 11.59
CA ASP A 244 -25.92 -24.93 11.15
C ASP A 244 -25.63 -25.85 12.35
N LYS A 245 -25.02 -25.32 13.43
CA LYS A 245 -24.81 -26.09 14.67
C LYS A 245 -26.12 -26.53 15.32
N ALA A 246 -27.16 -25.69 15.31
CA ALA A 246 -28.47 -26.04 15.84
C ALA A 246 -29.16 -27.11 14.97
N ALA A 247 -29.03 -27.00 13.65
CA ALA A 247 -29.55 -27.99 12.70
C ALA A 247 -28.83 -29.34 12.84
N ASP A 248 -27.50 -29.32 13.02
CA ASP A 248 -26.71 -30.54 13.21
C ASP A 248 -26.97 -31.17 14.58
N ALA A 249 -27.06 -30.38 15.65
CA ALA A 249 -27.46 -30.89 16.97
C ALA A 249 -28.90 -31.45 16.99
N ALA A 250 -29.82 -30.84 16.22
CA ALA A 250 -31.18 -31.37 16.05
C ALA A 250 -31.18 -32.68 15.24
N LYS A 251 -30.36 -32.78 14.18
CA LYS A 251 -30.18 -34.03 13.43
C LYS A 251 -29.57 -35.13 14.29
N ASP A 252 -28.60 -34.81 15.12
CA ASP A 252 -27.95 -35.78 15.99
C ASP A 252 -28.90 -36.27 17.09
N LYS A 253 -29.67 -35.37 17.73
CA LYS A 253 -30.76 -35.78 18.64
C LYS A 253 -31.82 -36.63 17.96
N ALA A 254 -32.24 -36.27 16.75
CA ALA A 254 -33.22 -37.06 16.00
C ALA A 254 -32.68 -38.46 15.64
N LYS A 255 -31.38 -38.59 15.35
CA LYS A 255 -30.72 -39.89 15.14
C LYS A 255 -30.64 -40.71 16.42
N GLU A 256 -30.28 -40.11 17.55
CA GLU A 256 -30.25 -40.79 18.86
C GLU A 256 -31.64 -41.30 19.26
N GLU A 257 -32.68 -40.46 19.14
CA GLU A 257 -34.06 -40.87 19.46
C GLU A 257 -34.58 -41.98 18.52
N ALA A 258 -34.20 -41.94 17.23
CA ALA A 258 -34.55 -42.99 16.28
C ALA A 258 -33.81 -44.31 16.58
N ALA A 259 -32.53 -44.24 16.97
CA ALA A 259 -31.75 -45.41 17.38
C ALA A 259 -32.33 -46.05 18.66
N GLU A 260 -32.65 -45.24 19.67
CA GLU A 260 -33.28 -45.72 20.91
C GLU A 260 -34.63 -46.41 20.66
N LYS A 261 -35.47 -45.85 19.79
CA LYS A 261 -36.77 -46.47 19.44
C LYS A 261 -36.59 -47.77 18.69
N THR A 262 -35.58 -47.85 17.82
CA THR A 262 -35.27 -49.07 17.06
C THR A 262 -34.72 -50.16 17.98
N ASP A 263 -33.86 -49.81 18.93
CA ASP A 263 -33.34 -50.76 19.91
C ASP A 263 -34.43 -51.23 20.88
N LYS A 264 -35.29 -50.33 21.38
CA LYS A 264 -36.47 -50.71 22.19
C LYS A 264 -37.42 -51.63 21.42
N ALA A 265 -37.62 -51.40 20.12
CA ALA A 265 -38.44 -52.26 19.27
C ALA A 265 -37.79 -53.64 19.04
N LYS A 266 -36.47 -53.67 18.81
CA LYS A 266 -35.70 -54.94 18.72
C LYS A 266 -35.72 -55.72 20.03
N ASP A 267 -35.61 -55.04 21.16
CA ASP A 267 -35.64 -55.67 22.48
C ASP A 267 -37.04 -56.20 22.84
N ALA A 268 -38.09 -55.46 22.46
CA ALA A 268 -39.48 -55.93 22.59
C ALA A 268 -39.76 -57.13 21.66
N ALA A 269 -39.23 -57.12 20.44
CA ALA A 269 -39.33 -58.24 19.51
C ALA A 269 -38.54 -59.46 20.01
N SER A 270 -37.33 -59.28 20.56
CA SER A 270 -36.51 -60.37 21.10
C SER A 270 -37.15 -61.00 22.35
N LYS A 271 -37.77 -60.19 23.22
CA LYS A 271 -38.54 -60.67 24.38
C LYS A 271 -39.80 -61.43 24.00
N LYS A 272 -40.47 -61.06 22.90
CA LYS A 272 -41.62 -61.82 22.36
C LYS A 272 -41.18 -63.14 21.74
N LEU A 273 -40.07 -63.15 20.99
CA LEU A 273 -39.50 -64.37 20.40
C LEU A 273 -39.04 -65.38 21.47
N LYS A 274 -38.42 -64.92 22.56
CA LYS A 274 -38.02 -65.78 23.70
C LYS A 274 -39.18 -66.36 24.53
N LYS A 275 -40.42 -65.91 24.30
CA LYS A 275 -41.62 -66.48 24.96
C LYS A 275 -42.34 -67.51 24.08
N LEU A 276 -41.91 -67.68 22.82
CA LEU A 276 -42.50 -68.58 21.84
C LEU A 276 -41.68 -69.86 21.62
N PHE A 277 -40.53 -69.97 22.28
CA PHE A 277 -39.66 -71.15 22.36
C PHE A 277 -39.36 -71.43 23.84
#